data_AF-A0A7C6SH48-F1
#
_entry.id   AF-A0A7C6SH48-F1
#
_cell.length_a   1.000
_cell.length_b   1.000
_cell.length_c   1.000
_cell.angle_alpha   90.00
_cell.angle_beta   90.00
_cell.angle_gamma   90.00
#
_symmetry.space_group_name_H-M   'P 1'
#
loop_
_entity.id
_entity.type
_entity.pdbx_description
1 polymer ?
#
loop_
_entity_poly.entity_id
_entity_poly.type
_entity_poly.pdbx_seq_one_letter_code
_entity_poly.pdbx_strand_id
1 'polypeptide(L)'
;MKKMIVLILTSLWLVSCSSAPTTTSVLSVGMECNYAPFNWMQQEESEDAIFVESTQSYCGGYDVLIAQEIADELNLTLEIVPTQWEGLIPAIQSNSIDLIIAGMTDTEDRRLEVSFTEPYYYSDYVVLTLASSPLAKATSLEDLSGTKFVGQMATNYDLVIDQIPNVLHEPALATVPIIVNAIKQLAVDGTVVEKPVAQAVIA
;
A
#
# COMPACT_ATOMS: atom_id res chain seq x y z
N MET A 1 -47.91 14.20 -72.57
CA MET A 1 -47.82 13.08 -71.60
C MET A 1 -46.37 12.63 -71.51
N LYS A 2 -45.58 13.18 -70.56
CA LYS A 2 -44.19 12.77 -70.33
C LYS A 2 -44.16 11.87 -69.09
N LYS A 3 -43.73 10.61 -69.26
CA LYS A 3 -43.59 9.64 -68.17
C LYS A 3 -42.21 9.82 -67.52
N MET A 4 -42.19 10.03 -66.21
CA MET A 4 -40.99 10.17 -65.39
C MET A 4 -40.74 8.82 -64.72
N ILE A 5 -39.63 8.15 -65.08
CA ILE A 5 -39.18 6.90 -64.46
C ILE A 5 -38.20 7.29 -63.34
N VAL A 6 -38.57 7.00 -62.09
CA VAL A 6 -37.70 7.13 -60.92
C VAL A 6 -37.08 5.77 -60.65
N LEU A 7 -35.75 5.69 -60.74
CA LEU A 7 -34.97 4.50 -60.42
C LEU A 7 -34.57 4.60 -58.94
N ILE A 8 -35.11 3.72 -58.09
CA ILE A 8 -34.75 3.64 -56.67
C ILE A 8 -33.60 2.66 -56.52
N LEU A 9 -32.42 3.18 -56.16
CA LEU A 9 -31.21 2.41 -55.87
C LEU A 9 -31.23 2.05 -54.38
N THR A 10 -31.57 0.81 -54.04
CA THR A 10 -31.53 0.32 -52.65
C THR A 10 -30.12 -0.13 -52.28
N SER A 11 -29.42 0.67 -51.48
CA SER A 11 -28.13 0.32 -50.87
C SER A 11 -28.34 -0.63 -49.68
N LEU A 12 -27.71 -1.81 -49.80
CA LEU A 12 -27.69 -2.85 -48.78
C LEU A 12 -26.66 -2.47 -47.69
N TRP A 13 -27.13 -2.15 -46.48
CA TRP A 13 -26.25 -1.89 -45.33
C TRP A 13 -25.85 -3.24 -44.71
N LEU A 14 -24.58 -3.61 -44.87
CA LEU A 14 -23.96 -4.70 -44.12
C LEU A 14 -23.70 -4.21 -42.69
N VAL A 15 -24.48 -4.72 -41.74
CA VAL A 15 -24.24 -4.53 -40.30
C VAL A 15 -23.03 -5.39 -39.93
N SER A 16 -21.86 -4.77 -39.82
CA SER A 16 -20.68 -5.36 -39.20
C SER A 16 -20.95 -5.48 -37.70
N CYS A 17 -21.07 -6.71 -37.21
CA CYS A 17 -21.20 -6.99 -35.79
C CYS A 17 -19.83 -6.75 -35.14
N SER A 18 -19.62 -5.54 -34.60
CA SER A 18 -18.49 -5.29 -33.70
C SER A 18 -18.79 -6.01 -32.39
N SER A 19 -17.99 -7.03 -32.08
CA SER A 19 -17.92 -7.64 -30.75
C SER A 19 -17.70 -6.54 -29.71
N ALA A 20 -18.65 -6.40 -28.76
CA ALA A 20 -18.53 -5.47 -27.65
C ALA A 20 -17.24 -5.76 -26.86
N PRO A 21 -16.51 -4.73 -26.38
CA PRO A 21 -15.37 -4.95 -25.50
C PRO A 21 -15.86 -5.72 -24.27
N THR A 22 -15.20 -6.83 -23.98
CA THR A 22 -15.39 -7.57 -22.73
C THR A 22 -14.98 -6.62 -21.61
N THR A 23 -15.94 -6.05 -20.89
CA THR A 23 -15.66 -5.26 -19.69
C THR A 23 -15.18 -6.23 -18.62
N THR A 24 -13.86 -6.46 -18.56
CA THR A 24 -13.24 -7.10 -17.40
C THR A 24 -13.59 -6.23 -16.19
N SER A 25 -14.26 -6.83 -15.18
CA SER A 25 -14.57 -6.14 -13.93
C SER A 25 -13.28 -5.73 -13.23
N VAL A 26 -13.32 -4.61 -12.50
CA VAL A 26 -12.17 -4.05 -11.79
C VAL A 26 -12.11 -4.61 -10.37
N LEU A 27 -10.90 -4.87 -9.88
CA LEU A 27 -10.58 -5.12 -8.48
C LEU A 27 -9.86 -3.90 -7.92
N SER A 28 -10.53 -3.09 -7.12
CA SER A 28 -9.95 -1.87 -6.55
C SER A 28 -9.27 -2.20 -5.21
N VAL A 29 -7.95 -2.06 -5.12
CA VAL A 29 -7.15 -2.42 -3.95
C VAL A 29 -6.57 -1.18 -3.28
N GLY A 30 -6.90 -0.98 -2.01
CA GLY A 30 -6.36 0.11 -1.18
C GLY A 30 -5.00 -0.25 -0.56
N MET A 31 -4.04 0.65 -0.73
CA MET A 31 -2.71 0.59 -0.10
C MET A 31 -2.10 1.99 0.00
N GLU A 32 -1.05 2.19 0.80
CA GLU A 32 -0.49 3.53 1.02
C GLU A 32 0.33 4.07 -0.16
N CYS A 33 1.01 3.19 -0.87
CA CYS A 33 2.07 3.49 -1.83
C CYS A 33 3.18 4.39 -1.26
N ASN A 34 3.50 4.24 0.03
CA ASN A 34 4.57 4.99 0.72
C ASN A 34 5.41 4.10 1.67
N TYR A 35 5.26 2.79 1.52
CA TYR A 35 5.67 1.74 2.47
C TYR A 35 6.57 0.70 1.80
N ALA A 36 7.76 1.13 1.39
CA ALA A 36 8.75 0.23 0.78
C ALA A 36 9.28 -0.81 1.79
N PRO A 37 9.54 -2.07 1.38
CA PRO A 37 9.50 -2.59 0.01
C PRO A 37 8.15 -3.26 -0.36
N PHE A 38 7.08 -2.97 0.37
CA PHE A 38 5.79 -3.62 0.18
C PHE A 38 4.93 -2.90 -0.85
N ASN A 39 4.74 -1.59 -0.71
CA ASN A 39 4.06 -0.77 -1.71
C ASN A 39 4.66 0.64 -1.71
N TRP A 40 5.16 1.14 -2.83
CA TRP A 40 5.71 2.51 -2.92
C TRP A 40 5.47 3.15 -4.28
N MET A 41 5.31 4.47 -4.29
CA MET A 41 5.26 5.25 -5.52
C MET A 41 6.65 5.38 -6.16
N GLN A 42 6.70 5.16 -7.47
CA GLN A 42 7.86 5.36 -8.33
C GLN A 42 7.46 6.05 -9.64
N GLN A 43 8.42 6.73 -10.28
CA GLN A 43 8.18 7.45 -11.54
C GLN A 43 8.39 6.58 -12.77
N GLU A 44 9.35 5.66 -12.69
CA GLU A 44 9.68 4.78 -13.81
C GLU A 44 8.76 3.57 -13.81
N GLU A 45 8.34 3.17 -15.00
CA GLU A 45 7.66 1.89 -15.21
C GLU A 45 8.63 0.75 -14.91
N SER A 46 8.13 -0.29 -14.25
CA SER A 46 8.82 -1.57 -14.10
C SER A 46 7.82 -2.68 -14.35
N GLU A 47 8.33 -3.88 -14.65
CA GLU A 47 7.51 -5.08 -14.91
C GLU A 47 6.45 -5.31 -13.81
N ASP A 48 6.81 -5.04 -12.56
CA ASP A 48 6.00 -5.33 -11.37
C ASP A 48 5.25 -4.10 -10.81
N ALA A 49 5.15 -3.01 -11.57
CA ALA A 49 4.51 -1.77 -11.09
C ALA A 49 3.25 -1.42 -11.88
N ILE A 50 2.22 -1.00 -11.16
CA ILE A 50 0.91 -0.66 -11.72
C ILE A 50 0.78 0.85 -11.81
N PHE A 51 0.35 1.34 -12.98
CA PHE A 51 0.09 2.76 -13.17
C PHE A 51 -1.10 3.23 -12.33
N VAL A 52 -0.92 4.33 -11.62
CA VAL A 52 -1.92 4.93 -10.74
C VAL A 52 -2.34 6.28 -11.31
N GLU A 53 -3.56 6.34 -11.87
CA GLU A 53 -4.04 7.53 -12.57
C GLU A 53 -4.11 8.77 -11.66
N SER A 54 -4.53 8.60 -10.40
CA SER A 54 -4.72 9.71 -9.46
C SER A 54 -3.41 10.44 -9.10
N THR A 55 -2.26 9.77 -9.24
CA THR A 55 -0.94 10.31 -8.92
C THR A 55 -0.06 10.52 -10.15
N GLN A 56 -0.47 10.03 -11.33
CA GLN A 56 0.31 10.07 -12.57
C GLN A 56 1.70 9.43 -12.39
N SER A 57 1.74 8.29 -11.71
CA SER A 57 2.96 7.59 -11.32
C SER A 57 2.66 6.10 -11.17
N TYR A 58 3.68 5.27 -10.93
CA TYR A 58 3.50 3.82 -10.76
C TYR A 58 3.61 3.46 -9.27
N CYS A 59 2.83 2.48 -8.82
CA CYS A 59 2.99 1.88 -7.50
C CYS A 59 3.53 0.46 -7.68
N GLY A 60 4.65 0.14 -7.05
CA GLY A 60 5.30 -1.16 -7.12
C GLY A 60 5.55 -1.74 -5.73
N GLY A 61 5.95 -3.01 -5.70
CA GLY A 61 6.38 -3.72 -4.50
C GLY A 61 5.65 -5.03 -4.25
N TYR A 62 6.01 -5.68 -3.14
CA TYR A 62 5.47 -7.02 -2.84
C TYR A 62 3.95 -7.04 -2.68
N ASP A 63 3.33 -6.05 -2.04
CA ASP A 63 1.87 -5.95 -1.90
C ASP A 63 1.20 -5.76 -3.26
N VAL A 64 1.85 -5.03 -4.18
CA VAL A 64 1.37 -4.83 -5.55
C VAL A 64 1.38 -6.15 -6.32
N LEU A 65 2.44 -6.95 -6.16
CA LEU A 65 2.53 -8.29 -6.75
C LEU A 65 1.45 -9.22 -6.23
N ILE A 66 1.18 -9.21 -4.92
CA ILE A 66 0.10 -10.00 -4.32
C ILE A 66 -1.26 -9.54 -4.85
N ALA A 67 -1.49 -8.23 -4.96
CA ALA A 67 -2.72 -7.68 -5.52
C ALA A 67 -2.93 -8.10 -6.98
N GLN A 68 -1.86 -8.09 -7.78
CA GLN A 68 -1.89 -8.47 -9.19
C GLN A 68 -2.21 -9.96 -9.36
N GLU A 69 -1.56 -10.83 -8.59
CA GLU A 69 -1.83 -12.28 -8.61
C GLU A 69 -3.31 -12.59 -8.27
N ILE A 70 -3.87 -11.90 -7.26
CA ILE A 70 -5.28 -12.05 -6.89
C ILE A 70 -6.20 -11.59 -8.03
N ALA A 71 -5.90 -10.46 -8.67
CA ALA A 71 -6.69 -9.96 -9.79
C ALA A 71 -6.67 -10.95 -10.97
N ASP A 72 -5.50 -11.49 -11.30
CA ASP A 72 -5.32 -12.44 -12.40
C ASP A 72 -6.08 -13.75 -12.15
N GLU A 73 -6.01 -14.31 -10.95
CA GLU A 73 -6.76 -15.53 -10.58
C GLU A 73 -8.28 -15.33 -10.61
N LEU A 74 -8.74 -14.10 -10.37
CA LEU A 74 -10.16 -13.73 -10.45
C LEU A 74 -10.58 -13.27 -11.86
N ASN A 75 -9.64 -13.20 -12.82
CA ASN A 75 -9.84 -12.64 -14.15
C ASN A 75 -10.46 -11.22 -14.07
N LEU A 76 -9.88 -10.38 -13.22
CA LEU A 76 -10.21 -8.98 -12.98
C LEU A 76 -9.05 -8.07 -13.40
N THR A 77 -9.35 -6.81 -13.71
CA THR A 77 -8.32 -5.79 -13.90
C THR A 77 -7.98 -5.16 -12.55
N LEU A 78 -6.71 -5.18 -12.15
CA LEU A 78 -6.27 -4.50 -10.93
C LEU A 78 -6.31 -2.98 -11.08
N GLU A 79 -6.90 -2.30 -10.09
CA GLU A 79 -6.78 -0.87 -9.87
C GLU A 79 -6.19 -0.63 -8.47
N ILE A 80 -5.06 0.08 -8.38
CA ILE A 80 -4.51 0.50 -7.10
C ILE A 80 -5.10 1.84 -6.71
N VAL A 81 -5.60 1.93 -5.48
CA VAL A 81 -6.20 3.13 -4.89
C VAL A 81 -5.32 3.62 -3.73
N PRO A 82 -4.40 4.58 -3.97
CA PRO A 82 -3.55 5.12 -2.92
C PRO A 82 -4.38 5.74 -1.80
N THR A 83 -4.21 5.22 -0.59
CA THR A 83 -5.03 5.55 0.57
C THR A 83 -4.13 5.67 1.79
N GLN A 84 -4.21 6.79 2.52
CA GLN A 84 -3.46 6.94 3.77
C GLN A 84 -3.85 5.85 4.77
N TRP A 85 -2.92 5.41 5.61
CA TRP A 85 -3.12 4.32 6.57
C TRP A 85 -4.48 4.34 7.30
N GLU A 86 -4.80 5.47 7.93
CA GLU A 86 -6.04 5.64 8.70
C GLU A 86 -7.31 5.56 7.85
N GLY A 87 -7.20 5.79 6.54
CA GLY A 87 -8.29 5.75 5.59
C GLY A 87 -8.60 4.35 5.04
N LEU A 88 -7.72 3.35 5.25
CA LEU A 88 -7.88 2.02 4.65
C LEU A 88 -9.13 1.29 5.14
N ILE A 89 -9.29 1.16 6.47
CA ILE A 89 -10.48 0.50 7.06
C ILE A 89 -11.78 1.25 6.69
N PRO A 90 -11.86 2.59 6.81
CA PRO A 90 -13.02 3.33 6.33
C PRO A 90 -13.34 3.09 4.85
N ALA A 91 -12.32 3.03 3.98
CA ALA A 91 -12.52 2.87 2.54
C ALA A 91 -13.12 1.51 2.17
N ILE A 92 -12.70 0.41 2.83
CA ILE A 92 -13.30 -0.90 2.58
C ILE A 92 -14.72 -0.99 3.17
N GLN A 93 -14.96 -0.38 4.33
CA GLN A 93 -16.29 -0.34 4.94
C GLN A 93 -17.30 0.48 4.10
N SER A 94 -16.85 1.51 3.39
CA SER A 94 -17.67 2.29 2.47
C SER A 94 -17.81 1.66 1.08
N ASN A 95 -17.19 0.50 0.83
CA ASN A 95 -17.08 -0.13 -0.50
C ASN A 95 -16.44 0.79 -1.56
N SER A 96 -15.50 1.65 -1.14
CA SER A 96 -14.70 2.47 -2.05
C SER A 96 -13.47 1.73 -2.58
N ILE A 97 -13.10 0.62 -1.93
CA ILE A 97 -12.13 -0.38 -2.35
C ILE A 97 -12.70 -1.77 -2.05
N ASP A 98 -12.25 -2.79 -2.76
CA ASP A 98 -12.65 -4.18 -2.58
C ASP A 98 -11.74 -4.91 -1.58
N LEU A 99 -10.45 -4.57 -1.56
CA LEU A 99 -9.44 -5.20 -0.70
C LEU A 99 -8.48 -4.16 -0.11
N ILE A 100 -7.90 -4.48 1.04
CA ILE A 100 -6.73 -3.79 1.59
C ILE A 100 -5.53 -4.74 1.49
N ILE A 101 -4.45 -4.32 0.82
CA ILE A 101 -3.19 -5.06 0.76
C ILE A 101 -2.07 -4.06 1.04
N ALA A 102 -1.75 -3.88 2.33
CA ALA A 102 -0.89 -2.81 2.81
C ALA A 102 -0.07 -3.21 4.05
N GLY A 103 0.46 -4.43 4.11
CA GLY A 103 1.13 -4.95 5.32
C GLY A 103 0.26 -4.94 6.59
N MET A 104 -1.07 -4.99 6.47
CA MET A 104 -1.96 -4.82 7.61
C MET A 104 -1.92 -6.04 8.54
N THR A 105 -1.31 -5.87 9.72
CA THR A 105 -1.31 -6.91 10.75
C THR A 105 -2.73 -7.27 11.16
N ASP A 106 -3.03 -8.55 11.14
CA ASP A 106 -4.27 -9.13 11.64
C ASP A 106 -4.30 -9.08 13.18
N THR A 107 -5.17 -8.21 13.73
CA THR A 107 -5.35 -8.05 15.18
C THR A 107 -6.80 -8.30 15.57
N GLU A 108 -7.04 -8.68 16.82
CA GLU A 108 -8.40 -8.92 17.33
C GLU A 108 -9.31 -7.70 17.14
N ASP A 109 -8.81 -6.50 17.45
CA ASP A 109 -9.55 -5.25 17.25
C ASP A 109 -9.92 -5.00 15.79
N ARG A 110 -9.01 -5.27 14.83
CA ARG A 110 -9.32 -5.10 13.40
C ARG A 110 -10.28 -6.16 12.89
N ARG A 111 -10.24 -7.38 13.44
CA ARG A 111 -11.20 -8.45 13.11
C ARG A 111 -12.64 -8.12 13.52
N LEU A 112 -12.84 -7.16 14.44
CA LEU A 112 -14.17 -6.64 14.76
C LEU A 112 -14.72 -5.72 13.65
N GLU A 113 -13.84 -5.10 12.86
CA GLU A 113 -14.19 -4.08 11.87
C GLU A 113 -14.18 -4.62 10.43
N VAL A 114 -13.25 -5.54 10.11
CA VAL A 114 -13.03 -6.09 8.77
C VAL A 114 -12.64 -7.57 8.81
N SER A 115 -12.86 -8.28 7.71
CA SER A 115 -12.41 -9.67 7.57
C SER A 115 -10.96 -9.73 7.06
N PHE A 116 -10.20 -10.72 7.54
CA PHE A 116 -8.83 -10.99 7.12
C PHE A 116 -8.73 -12.35 6.41
N THR A 117 -7.82 -12.41 5.44
CA THR A 117 -7.34 -13.66 4.83
C THR A 117 -6.41 -14.41 5.79
N GLU A 118 -5.90 -15.56 5.35
CA GLU A 118 -4.65 -16.07 5.89
C GLU A 118 -3.49 -15.09 5.59
N PRO A 119 -2.50 -14.94 6.49
CA PRO A 119 -1.38 -14.04 6.26
C PRO A 119 -0.54 -14.45 5.04
N TYR A 120 -0.25 -13.51 4.14
CA TYR A 120 0.62 -13.71 2.98
C TYR A 120 2.10 -13.38 3.26
N TYR A 121 2.40 -12.82 4.44
CA TYR A 121 3.76 -12.50 4.89
C TYR A 121 3.86 -12.54 6.42
N TYR A 122 4.97 -13.07 6.92
CA TYR A 122 5.33 -13.01 8.35
C TYR A 122 6.65 -12.25 8.47
N SER A 123 6.71 -11.29 9.39
CA SER A 123 7.90 -10.49 9.65
C SER A 123 8.24 -10.42 11.13
N ASP A 124 9.52 -10.22 11.41
CA ASP A 124 10.00 -9.78 12.71
C ASP A 124 9.99 -8.25 12.79
N TYR A 125 9.71 -7.72 13.99
CA TYR A 125 9.95 -6.32 14.31
C TYR A 125 11.40 -6.10 14.70
N VAL A 126 11.97 -4.98 14.27
CA VAL A 126 13.34 -4.56 14.56
C VAL A 126 13.38 -3.08 14.90
N VAL A 127 14.42 -2.67 15.61
CA VAL A 127 14.72 -1.26 15.84
C VAL A 127 15.50 -0.69 14.69
N LEU A 128 15.06 0.46 14.19
CA LEU A 128 15.76 1.26 13.21
C LEU A 128 16.26 2.55 13.90
N THR A 129 17.55 2.81 13.77
CA THR A 129 18.24 4.00 14.31
C THR A 129 19.31 4.48 13.34
N LEU A 130 19.88 5.66 13.56
CA LEU A 130 21.01 6.14 12.78
C LEU A 130 22.26 5.29 13.03
N ALA A 131 22.99 4.96 11.96
CA ALA A 131 24.25 4.23 12.06
C ALA A 131 25.33 4.96 12.89
N SER A 132 25.27 6.30 12.97
CA SER A 132 26.15 7.11 13.80
C SER A 132 25.72 7.18 15.28
N SER A 133 24.53 6.69 15.62
CA SER A 133 24.01 6.66 16.98
C SER A 133 24.76 5.62 17.82
N PRO A 134 25.01 5.87 19.11
CA PRO A 134 25.45 4.83 20.05
C PRO A 134 24.51 3.60 20.07
N LEU A 135 23.22 3.80 19.77
CA LEU A 135 22.22 2.74 19.73
C LEU A 135 22.43 1.73 18.61
N ALA A 136 23.25 2.03 17.59
CA ALA A 136 23.58 1.09 16.51
C ALA A 136 24.30 -0.19 17.03
N LYS A 137 24.78 -0.18 18.28
CA LYS A 137 25.40 -1.32 18.95
C LYS A 137 24.50 -1.98 20.00
N ALA A 138 23.27 -1.50 20.17
CA ALA A 138 22.32 -2.07 21.11
C ALA A 138 22.02 -3.53 20.74
N THR A 139 21.96 -4.39 21.75
CA THR A 139 21.68 -5.82 21.61
C THR A 139 20.50 -6.28 22.45
N SER A 140 19.96 -5.40 23.29
CA SER A 140 18.75 -5.64 24.08
C SER A 140 17.90 -4.37 24.20
N LEU A 141 16.68 -4.50 24.75
CA LEU A 141 15.80 -3.36 25.00
C LEU A 141 16.35 -2.44 26.10
N GLU A 142 17.09 -2.99 27.08
CA GLU A 142 17.74 -2.23 28.15
C GLU A 142 18.78 -1.24 27.60
N ASP A 143 19.48 -1.60 26.52
CA ASP A 143 20.44 -0.73 25.84
C ASP A 143 19.77 0.51 25.21
N LEU A 144 18.44 0.45 25.01
CA LEU A 144 17.62 1.53 24.46
C LEU A 144 16.96 2.39 25.57
N SER A 145 17.22 2.09 26.84
CA SER A 145 16.52 2.74 27.95
C SER A 145 16.75 4.25 27.98
N GLY A 146 15.69 5.03 28.18
CA GLY A 146 15.78 6.50 28.29
C GLY A 146 15.91 7.25 26.96
N THR A 147 15.77 6.55 25.82
CA THR A 147 15.88 7.13 24.48
C THR A 147 14.52 7.51 23.90
N LYS A 148 14.52 8.36 22.88
CA LYS A 148 13.31 8.85 22.20
C LYS A 148 12.91 7.97 21.02
N PHE A 149 11.73 7.36 21.11
CA PHE A 149 11.21 6.49 20.06
C PHE A 149 9.83 6.96 19.62
N VAL A 150 9.53 6.74 18.34
CA VAL A 150 8.24 7.08 17.73
C VAL A 150 7.79 5.95 16.81
N GLY A 151 6.50 5.61 16.84
CA GLY A 151 5.88 4.63 15.95
C GLY A 151 5.01 5.27 14.88
N GLN A 152 4.51 4.44 13.97
CA GLN A 152 3.45 4.85 13.05
C GLN A 152 2.10 4.75 13.76
N MET A 153 1.32 5.81 13.68
CA MET A 153 0.00 5.89 14.29
C MET A 153 -0.90 4.74 13.87
N ALA A 154 -1.66 4.18 14.83
CA ALA A 154 -2.56 3.06 14.62
C ALA A 154 -1.88 1.78 14.07
N THR A 155 -0.63 1.52 14.47
CA THR A 155 0.10 0.28 14.14
C THR A 155 0.72 -0.34 15.39
N ASN A 156 1.09 -1.62 15.28
CA ASN A 156 1.85 -2.28 16.32
C ASN A 156 3.24 -1.65 16.54
N TYR A 157 3.77 -0.89 15.58
CA TYR A 157 5.06 -0.21 15.75
C TYR A 157 5.05 0.77 16.90
N ASP A 158 3.94 1.48 17.08
CA ASP A 158 3.73 2.40 18.19
C ASP A 158 3.49 1.65 19.49
N LEU A 159 2.62 0.64 19.46
CA LEU A 159 2.22 -0.13 20.64
C LEU A 159 3.38 -0.87 21.32
N VAL A 160 4.34 -1.38 20.55
CA VAL A 160 5.45 -2.17 21.10
C VAL A 160 6.59 -1.32 21.66
N ILE A 161 6.61 0.00 21.41
CA ILE A 161 7.68 0.90 21.91
C ILE A 161 7.74 0.91 23.43
N ASP A 162 6.59 0.81 24.12
CA ASP A 162 6.50 0.81 25.58
C ASP A 162 7.17 -0.42 26.24
N GLN A 163 7.60 -1.41 25.45
CA GLN A 163 8.43 -2.51 25.96
C GLN A 163 9.87 -2.06 26.25
N ILE A 164 10.32 -0.93 25.71
CA ILE A 164 11.63 -0.34 26.00
C ILE A 164 11.61 0.31 27.40
N PRO A 165 12.49 -0.09 28.33
CA PRO A 165 12.51 0.47 29.67
C PRO A 165 12.75 1.99 29.67
N ASN A 166 11.96 2.75 30.44
CA ASN A 166 12.12 4.22 30.56
C ASN A 166 12.11 4.98 29.23
N VAL A 167 11.51 4.43 28.18
CA VAL A 167 11.48 5.08 26.86
C VAL A 167 10.78 6.43 26.94
N LEU A 168 11.29 7.39 26.17
CA LEU A 168 10.61 8.64 25.88
C LEU A 168 9.78 8.41 24.62
N HIS A 169 8.57 7.87 24.81
CA HIS A 169 7.64 7.60 23.71
C HIS A 169 7.07 8.92 23.17
N GLU A 170 7.50 9.31 21.97
CA GLU A 170 7.06 10.52 21.28
C GLU A 170 5.72 10.28 20.59
N PRO A 171 4.90 11.33 20.36
CA PRO A 171 3.62 11.18 19.66
C PRO A 171 3.76 10.51 18.30
N ALA A 172 2.94 9.49 18.05
CA ALA A 172 2.94 8.72 16.82
C ALA A 172 2.83 9.60 15.56
N LEU A 173 3.49 9.18 14.48
CA LEU A 173 3.52 9.89 13.20
C LEU A 173 2.73 9.14 12.13
N ALA A 174 2.24 9.86 11.12
CA ALA A 174 1.30 9.30 10.16
C ALA A 174 1.91 8.24 9.21
N THR A 175 3.20 8.36 8.85
CA THR A 175 3.81 7.50 7.83
C THR A 175 5.26 7.14 8.15
N VAL A 176 5.71 5.97 7.70
CA VAL A 176 7.10 5.52 7.83
C VAL A 176 8.11 6.51 7.25
N PRO A 177 7.91 7.11 6.05
CA PRO A 177 8.83 8.13 5.55
C PRO A 177 9.00 9.35 6.47
N ILE A 178 7.94 9.82 7.14
CA ILE A 178 8.02 10.93 8.09
C ILE A 178 8.85 10.52 9.30
N ILE A 179 8.65 9.29 9.83
CA ILE A 179 9.42 8.72 10.94
C ILE A 179 10.91 8.61 10.59
N VAL A 180 11.23 8.03 9.42
CA VAL A 180 12.61 7.90 8.94
C VAL A 180 13.27 9.27 8.81
N ASN A 181 12.54 10.28 8.33
CA ASN A 181 13.08 11.64 8.28
C ASN A 181 13.29 12.23 9.69
N ALA A 182 12.39 12.00 10.65
CA ALA A 182 12.57 12.44 12.03
C ALA A 182 13.85 11.85 12.67
N ILE A 183 14.14 10.57 12.41
CA ILE A 183 15.40 9.91 12.80
C ILE A 183 16.60 10.61 12.13
N LYS A 184 16.53 10.84 10.81
CA LYS A 184 17.60 11.53 10.05
C LYS A 184 17.88 12.95 10.56
N GLN A 185 16.86 13.66 11.04
CA GLN A 185 16.98 15.01 11.61
C GLN A 185 17.37 15.01 13.09
N LEU A 186 17.64 13.85 13.70
CA LEU A 186 17.94 13.71 15.13
C LEU A 186 16.82 14.22 16.04
N ALA A 187 15.57 14.23 15.55
CA ALA A 187 14.41 14.62 16.36
C ALA A 187 14.01 13.49 17.33
N VAL A 188 14.24 12.24 16.92
CA VAL A 188 14.05 11.02 17.69
C VAL A 188 15.27 10.12 17.51
N ASP A 189 15.50 9.19 18.44
CA ASP A 189 16.64 8.30 18.45
C ASP A 189 16.39 7.01 17.63
N GLY A 190 15.13 6.60 17.46
CA GLY A 190 14.78 5.42 16.68
C GLY A 190 13.29 5.20 16.50
N THR A 191 12.98 4.10 15.83
CA THR A 191 11.62 3.57 15.64
C THR A 191 11.64 2.06 15.67
N VAL A 192 10.47 1.44 15.76
CA VAL A 192 10.27 0.01 15.52
C VAL A 192 9.56 -0.15 14.17
N VAL A 193 10.09 -0.99 13.31
CA VAL A 193 9.47 -1.34 12.02
C VAL A 193 9.71 -2.81 11.71
N GLU A 194 9.04 -3.34 10.70
CA GLU A 194 9.34 -4.66 10.18
C GLU A 194 10.75 -4.73 9.56
N LYS A 195 11.39 -5.88 9.69
CA LYS A 195 12.75 -6.10 9.18
C LYS A 195 12.93 -5.76 7.69
N PRO A 196 12.03 -6.13 6.75
CA PRO A 196 12.16 -5.75 5.34
C PRO A 196 12.11 -4.24 5.13
N VAL A 197 11.30 -3.52 5.91
CA VAL A 197 11.21 -2.06 5.87
C VAL A 197 12.52 -1.44 6.34
N ALA A 198 13.04 -1.88 7.49
CA ALA A 198 14.33 -1.42 7.99
C ALA A 198 15.44 -1.66 6.95
N GLN A 199 15.44 -2.83 6.30
CA GLN A 199 16.40 -3.17 5.24
C GLN A 199 16.25 -2.28 4.01
N ALA A 200 15.02 -1.98 3.58
CA ALA A 200 14.76 -1.08 2.46
C ALA A 200 15.21 0.36 2.76
N VAL A 201 15.11 0.81 4.01
CA VAL A 201 15.54 2.15 4.42
C VAL A 201 17.07 2.33 4.42
N ILE A 202 17.83 1.25 4.68
CA ILE A 202 19.30 1.27 4.74
C ILE A 202 20.00 0.91 3.43
N ALA A 203 19.25 0.43 2.43
CA ALA A 203 19.76 0.08 1.10
C ALA A 203 20.13 1.35 0.30
#